data_AF-A0A3D2KC27-F1
#
_entry.id   AF-A0A3D2KC27-F1
#
_cell.length_a   1.000
_cell.length_b   1.000
_cell.length_c   1.000
_cell.angle_alpha   90.00
_cell.angle_beta   90.00
_cell.angle_gamma   90.00
#
_symmetry.space_group_name_H-M   'P 1'
#
loop_
_entity.id
_entity.type
_entity.pdbx_description
1 polymer ?
#
loop_
_entity_poly.entity_id
_entity_poly.type
_entity_poly.pdbx_seq_one_letter_code
_entity_poly.pdbx_strand_id
1 'polypeptide(L)'
;MTVKELSDISGINEKTIIKNYEKIPGMQYLDNKWILPDAPRYPYNLRRNQLKNIEDRVCCLLKATADFKYVDHKMLKMPKEPFERVLKDLVEYGVLEENENDNMYGANHYDITLKYIEIKHNKKRQNVLLIAEFIGSFCGTAYSTISNVV
;
A
#
# COMPACT_ATOMS: atom_id res chain seq x y z
N MET A 1 -16.99 -9.34 7.53
CA MET A 1 -15.82 -9.85 8.29
C MET A 1 -15.97 -9.54 9.78
N THR A 2 -15.38 -10.36 10.67
CA THR A 2 -15.33 -10.17 12.13
C THR A 2 -13.93 -9.75 12.62
N VAL A 3 -13.84 -9.25 13.87
CA VAL A 3 -12.54 -8.94 14.52
C VAL A 3 -11.65 -10.18 14.63
N LYS A 4 -12.25 -11.35 14.89
CA LYS A 4 -11.54 -12.63 14.96
C LYS A 4 -10.94 -13.02 13.62
N GLU A 5 -11.72 -12.94 12.54
CA GLU A 5 -11.22 -13.21 11.18
C GLU A 5 -10.05 -12.29 10.82
N LEU A 6 -10.15 -10.99 11.14
CA LEU A 6 -9.05 -10.05 10.94
C LEU A 6 -7.82 -10.42 11.80
N SER A 7 -8.02 -10.89 13.03
CA SER A 7 -6.94 -11.37 13.90
C SER A 7 -6.21 -12.55 13.27
N ASP A 8 -6.96 -13.54 12.78
CA ASP A 8 -6.41 -14.76 12.18
C ASP A 8 -5.63 -14.45 10.88
N ILE A 9 -6.17 -13.58 10.02
CA ILE A 9 -5.51 -13.17 8.77
C ILE A 9 -4.27 -12.31 9.04
N SER A 10 -4.39 -11.34 9.95
CA SER A 10 -3.32 -10.36 10.17
C SER A 10 -2.22 -10.84 11.11
N GLY A 11 -2.45 -11.92 11.87
CA GLY A 11 -1.59 -12.40 12.95
C GLY A 11 -1.55 -11.45 14.16
N ILE A 12 -2.51 -10.53 14.29
CA ILE A 12 -2.59 -9.55 15.37
C ILE A 12 -3.70 -9.91 16.33
N ASN A 13 -3.39 -10.02 17.62
CA ASN A 13 -4.36 -10.31 18.68
C ASN A 13 -5.59 -9.37 18.62
N GLU A 14 -6.80 -9.94 18.73
CA GLU A 14 -8.08 -9.23 18.80
C GLU A 14 -8.08 -8.02 19.76
N LYS A 15 -7.49 -8.16 20.95
CA LYS A 15 -7.38 -7.05 21.93
C LYS A 15 -6.60 -5.86 21.36
N THR A 16 -5.55 -6.15 20.58
CA THR A 16 -4.72 -5.13 19.93
C THR A 16 -5.46 -4.49 18.75
N ILE A 17 -6.23 -5.27 17.99
CA ILE A 17 -7.11 -4.76 16.92
C ILE A 17 -8.13 -3.78 17.51
N ILE A 18 -8.86 -4.21 18.54
CA ILE A 18 -9.85 -3.39 19.24
C ILE A 18 -9.21 -2.11 19.80
N LYS A 19 -8.04 -2.21 20.44
CA LYS A 19 -7.32 -1.04 20.98
C LYS A 19 -6.90 -0.04 19.89
N ASN A 20 -6.68 -0.49 18.66
CA ASN A 20 -6.20 0.34 17.55
C ASN A 20 -7.26 0.51 16.45
N TYR A 21 -8.55 0.31 16.75
CA TYR A 21 -9.62 0.33 15.75
C TYR A 21 -9.62 1.61 14.89
N GLU A 22 -9.32 2.77 15.48
CA GLU A 22 -9.24 4.07 14.77
C GLU A 22 -8.17 4.13 13.67
N LYS A 23 -7.17 3.25 13.74
CA LYS A 23 -6.12 3.16 12.72
C LYS A 23 -6.51 2.22 11.58
N ILE A 24 -7.55 1.42 11.74
CA ILE A 24 -8.05 0.48 10.74
C ILE A 24 -9.15 1.19 9.96
N PRO A 25 -8.93 1.52 8.67
CA PRO A 25 -9.91 2.26 7.89
C PRO A 25 -11.24 1.55 7.83
N GLY A 26 -12.33 2.32 8.02
CA GLY A 26 -13.69 1.82 7.99
C GLY A 26 -14.12 1.01 9.22
N MET A 27 -13.22 0.67 10.14
CA MET A 27 -13.60 -0.04 11.37
C MET A 27 -14.29 0.92 12.35
N GLN A 28 -15.47 0.52 12.85
CA GLN A 28 -16.30 1.35 13.73
C GLN A 28 -16.91 0.51 14.86
N TYR A 29 -17.29 1.17 15.95
CA TYR A 29 -18.09 0.59 17.02
C TYR A 29 -19.46 1.26 17.05
N LEU A 30 -20.49 0.55 16.60
CA LEU A 30 -21.87 1.04 16.52
C LEU A 30 -22.81 0.00 17.14
N ASP A 31 -23.84 0.45 17.86
CA ASP A 31 -24.88 -0.40 18.47
C ASP A 31 -24.31 -1.58 19.29
N ASN A 32 -23.26 -1.29 20.07
CA ASN A 32 -22.51 -2.27 20.87
C ASN A 32 -21.87 -3.41 20.06
N LYS A 33 -21.56 -3.18 18.78
CA LYS A 33 -20.92 -4.15 17.88
C LYS A 33 -19.79 -3.51 17.09
N TRP A 34 -18.77 -4.32 16.83
CA TRP A 34 -17.69 -3.96 15.92
C TRP A 34 -18.13 -4.20 14.48
N ILE A 35 -18.07 -3.14 13.67
CA ILE A 35 -18.37 -3.17 12.24
C ILE A 35 -17.05 -2.96 11.50
N LEU A 36 -16.79 -3.83 10.53
CA LEU A 36 -15.61 -3.79 9.67
C LEU A 36 -16.06 -3.68 8.22
N PRO A 37 -15.31 -2.97 7.37
CA PRO A 37 -15.55 -3.00 5.93
C PRO A 37 -15.23 -4.37 5.37
N ASP A 38 -15.53 -4.59 4.08
CA ASP A 38 -15.07 -5.78 3.37
C ASP A 38 -13.54 -5.75 3.22
N ALA A 39 -12.91 -6.93 3.29
CA ALA A 39 -11.46 -7.14 3.22
C ALA A 39 -10.61 -6.08 3.98
N PRO A 40 -10.87 -5.83 5.28
CA PRO A 40 -10.08 -4.90 6.08
C PRO A 40 -8.66 -5.40 6.23
N ARG A 41 -7.68 -4.48 6.21
CA ARG A 41 -6.27 -4.79 6.46
C ARG A 41 -5.78 -4.06 7.70
N TYR A 42 -5.01 -4.75 8.53
CA TYR A 42 -4.36 -4.11 9.68
C TYR A 42 -3.22 -3.18 9.20
N PRO A 43 -3.02 -2.00 9.81
CA PRO A 43 -1.99 -1.04 9.38
C PRO A 43 -0.57 -1.59 9.36
N TYR A 44 0.16 -1.27 8.30
CA TYR A 44 1.58 -1.59 8.18
C TYR A 44 2.43 -0.80 9.18
N ASN A 45 3.43 -1.44 9.78
CA ASN A 45 4.30 -0.80 10.77
C ASN A 45 5.48 -0.10 10.10
N LEU A 46 5.40 1.22 9.94
CA LEU A 46 6.45 2.04 9.33
C LEU A 46 7.56 2.51 10.30
N ARG A 47 7.53 2.12 11.59
CA ARG A 47 8.46 2.69 12.60
C ARG A 47 9.95 2.51 12.25
N ARG A 48 10.29 1.45 11.51
CA ARG A 48 11.67 1.12 11.12
C ARG A 48 12.03 1.56 9.69
N ASN A 49 11.08 2.16 8.96
CA ASN A 49 11.26 2.57 7.57
C ASN A 49 11.66 4.05 7.52
N GLN A 50 12.79 4.34 6.89
CA GLN A 50 13.15 5.73 6.55
C GLN A 50 12.46 6.08 5.24
N LEU A 51 11.64 7.13 5.22
CA LEU A 51 10.90 7.61 4.04
C LEU A 51 11.54 8.88 3.49
N LYS A 52 12.76 8.78 2.96
CA LYS A 52 13.54 9.95 2.51
C LYS A 52 13.09 10.37 1.12
N ASN A 53 12.98 9.42 0.19
CA ASN A 53 12.69 9.68 -1.21
C ASN A 53 11.45 8.89 -1.69
N ILE A 54 11.11 9.03 -2.97
CA ILE A 54 9.99 8.33 -3.58
C ILE A 54 10.23 6.80 -3.59
N GLU A 55 11.48 6.37 -3.78
CA GLU A 55 11.91 4.97 -3.79
C GLU A 55 11.53 4.24 -2.50
N ASP A 56 11.86 4.85 -1.36
CA ASP A 56 11.56 4.33 -0.04
C ASP A 56 10.05 4.12 0.14
N ARG A 57 9.24 5.07 -0.36
CA ARG A 57 7.78 5.06 -0.24
C ARG A 57 7.16 3.97 -1.09
N VAL A 58 7.60 3.85 -2.35
CA VAL A 58 7.18 2.76 -3.26
C VAL A 58 7.57 1.40 -2.69
N CYS A 59 8.80 1.26 -2.17
CA CYS A 59 9.24 0.06 -1.46
C CYS A 59 8.32 -0.29 -0.28
N CYS A 60 7.95 0.69 0.53
CA CYS A 60 7.07 0.47 1.67
C CYS A 60 5.66 0.10 1.25
N LEU A 61 5.14 0.73 0.20
CA LEU A 61 3.84 0.43 -0.38
C LEU A 61 3.79 -1.03 -0.85
N LEU A 62 4.72 -1.44 -1.71
CA LEU A 62 4.76 -2.80 -2.25
C LEU A 62 4.96 -3.86 -1.15
N LYS A 63 5.78 -3.58 -0.13
CA LYS A 63 5.93 -4.48 1.03
C LYS A 63 4.66 -4.58 1.85
N ALA A 64 4.00 -3.47 2.13
CA ALA A 64 2.76 -3.46 2.87
C ALA A 64 1.67 -4.25 2.15
N THR A 65 1.51 -4.03 0.84
CA THR A 65 0.55 -4.78 0.01
C THR A 65 0.89 -6.27 -0.02
N ALA A 66 2.16 -6.64 -0.20
CA ALA A 66 2.61 -8.03 -0.18
C ALA A 66 2.36 -8.75 1.16
N ASP A 67 2.38 -8.01 2.27
CA ASP A 67 2.12 -8.53 3.62
C ASP A 67 0.63 -8.45 4.01
N PHE A 68 -0.27 -8.14 3.06
CA PHE A 68 -1.70 -7.91 3.28
C PHE A 68 -1.97 -6.87 4.40
N LYS A 69 -1.19 -5.79 4.42
CA LYS A 69 -1.31 -4.70 5.38
C LYS A 69 -1.82 -3.42 4.74
N TYR A 70 -2.56 -2.63 5.53
CA TYR A 70 -3.05 -1.33 5.11
C TYR A 70 -1.91 -0.30 5.06
N VAL A 71 -1.89 0.50 4.00
CA VAL A 71 -1.06 1.68 3.85
C VAL A 71 -1.78 2.73 3.00
N ASP A 72 -1.59 4.01 3.31
CA ASP A 72 -2.14 5.12 2.55
C ASP A 72 -1.12 6.25 2.33
N HIS A 73 -1.56 7.30 1.65
CA HIS A 73 -0.76 8.48 1.34
C HIS A 73 -0.25 9.20 2.61
N LYS A 74 -1.04 9.23 3.70
CA LYS A 74 -0.67 9.90 4.96
C LYS A 74 0.44 9.12 5.66
N MET A 75 0.31 7.81 5.74
CA MET A 75 1.32 6.90 6.29
C MET A 75 2.65 7.05 5.55
N LEU A 76 2.61 7.16 4.22
CA LEU A 76 3.80 7.35 3.38
C LEU A 76 4.31 8.80 3.31
N LYS A 77 3.70 9.74 4.04
CA LYS A 77 4.05 11.17 4.00
C LYS A 77 4.11 11.70 2.57
N MET A 78 3.05 11.43 1.83
CA MET A 78 2.90 11.75 0.41
C MET A 78 1.56 12.47 0.19
N PRO A 79 1.51 13.50 -0.67
CA PRO A 79 0.24 14.08 -1.08
C PRO A 79 -0.63 13.04 -1.81
N LYS A 80 -1.95 13.19 -1.77
CA LYS A 80 -2.89 12.19 -2.27
C LYS A 80 -2.72 11.90 -3.78
N GLU A 81 -2.65 12.94 -4.60
CA GLU A 81 -2.51 12.81 -6.06
C GLU A 81 -1.24 12.06 -6.50
N PRO A 82 -0.02 12.38 -5.99
CA PRO A 82 1.17 11.55 -6.22
C PRO A 82 1.01 10.09 -5.80
N PHE A 83 0.32 9.81 -4.69
CA PHE A 83 0.09 8.44 -4.23
C PHE A 83 -0.79 7.66 -5.19
N GLU A 84 -1.88 8.27 -5.67
CA GLU A 84 -2.77 7.67 -6.66
C GLU A 84 -2.06 7.44 -7.99
N ARG A 85 -1.20 8.37 -8.42
CA ARG A 85 -0.38 8.19 -9.62
C ARG A 85 0.59 7.02 -9.48
N VAL A 86 1.26 6.91 -8.33
CA VAL A 86 2.15 5.77 -8.04
C VAL A 86 1.40 4.44 -8.12
N LEU A 87 0.20 4.35 -7.54
CA LEU A 87 -0.62 3.13 -7.64
C LEU A 87 -0.94 2.79 -9.09
N LYS A 88 -1.43 3.76 -9.86
CA LYS A 88 -1.74 3.59 -11.29
C LYS A 88 -0.53 3.08 -12.07
N ASP A 89 0.61 3.72 -11.90
CA ASP A 89 1.80 3.37 -12.66
C ASP A 89 2.32 1.98 -12.26
N LEU A 90 2.17 1.56 -10.99
CA LEU A 90 2.54 0.21 -10.54
C LEU A 90 1.61 -0.87 -11.09
N VAL A 91 0.34 -0.55 -11.32
CA VAL A 91 -0.61 -1.39 -12.04
C VAL A 91 -0.25 -1.48 -13.52
N GLU A 92 0.07 -0.36 -14.17
CA GLU A 92 0.53 -0.33 -15.57
C GLU A 92 1.84 -1.11 -15.76
N TYR A 93 2.76 -1.00 -14.80
CA TYR A 93 3.97 -1.82 -14.77
C TYR A 93 3.69 -3.30 -14.45
N GLY A 94 2.48 -3.65 -14.00
CA GLY A 94 2.03 -5.02 -13.76
C GLY A 94 2.60 -5.66 -12.50
N VAL A 95 3.02 -4.87 -11.50
CA VAL A 95 3.44 -5.38 -10.18
C VAL A 95 2.36 -5.25 -9.12
N LEU A 96 1.33 -4.48 -9.42
CA LEU A 96 0.05 -4.47 -8.72
C LEU A 96 -1.08 -4.84 -9.68
N GLU A 97 -2.19 -5.31 -9.13
CA GLU A 97 -3.46 -5.47 -9.82
C GLU A 97 -4.60 -5.02 -8.89
N GLU A 98 -5.68 -4.52 -9.48
CA GLU A 98 -6.93 -4.23 -8.74
C GLU A 98 -7.56 -5.56 -8.31
N ASN A 99 -8.02 -5.62 -7.06
CA ASN A 99 -8.71 -6.79 -6.54
C ASN A 99 -10.23 -6.60 -6.55
N GLU A 100 -10.97 -7.69 -6.35
CA GLU A 100 -12.44 -7.67 -6.37
C GLU A 100 -13.06 -7.05 -5.11
N ASN A 101 -12.26 -6.51 -4.17
CA ASN A 101 -12.79 -5.95 -2.94
C ASN A 101 -13.18 -4.47 -3.15
N ASP A 102 -14.38 -4.10 -2.71
CA ASP A 102 -14.86 -2.69 -2.73
C ASP A 102 -14.17 -1.78 -1.68
N ASN A 103 -13.10 -2.26 -1.05
CA ASN A 103 -12.35 -1.52 -0.04
C ASN A 103 -11.36 -0.54 -0.69
N MET A 104 -11.88 0.63 -1.03
CA MET A 104 -11.12 1.73 -1.67
C MET A 104 -10.18 2.49 -0.71
N TYR A 105 -9.96 2.00 0.53
CA TYR A 105 -9.08 2.70 1.47
C TYR A 105 -7.60 2.48 1.14
N GLY A 106 -6.91 3.55 0.72
CA GLY A 106 -5.47 3.53 0.47
C GLY A 106 -5.11 2.48 -0.57
N ALA A 107 -4.20 1.57 -0.24
CA ALA A 107 -3.78 0.48 -1.12
C ALA A 107 -4.59 -0.83 -0.94
N ASN A 108 -5.70 -0.85 -0.18
CA ASN A 108 -6.46 -2.09 0.10
C ASN A 108 -7.11 -2.70 -1.16
N HIS A 109 -7.45 -1.87 -2.14
CA HIS A 109 -8.03 -2.30 -3.41
C HIS A 109 -7.01 -2.96 -4.36
N TYR A 110 -5.74 -3.07 -3.95
CA TYR A 110 -4.68 -3.63 -4.78
C TYR A 110 -4.04 -4.85 -4.13
N ASP A 111 -3.66 -5.80 -4.97
CA ASP A 111 -2.86 -6.96 -4.64
C ASP A 111 -1.54 -6.97 -5.44
N ILE A 112 -0.55 -7.71 -4.95
CA ILE A 112 0.71 -7.92 -5.68
C ILE A 112 0.55 -9.01 -6.73
N THR A 113 1.18 -8.83 -7.89
CA THR A 113 1.15 -9.85 -8.95
C THR A 113 2.30 -10.85 -8.81
N LEU A 114 2.24 -11.96 -9.56
CA LEU A 114 3.36 -12.90 -9.70
C LEU A 114 4.65 -12.22 -10.17
N LYS A 115 4.54 -11.21 -11.05
CA LYS A 115 5.68 -10.42 -11.53
C LYS A 115 6.44 -9.78 -10.36
N TYR A 116 5.72 -9.21 -9.39
CA TYR A 116 6.36 -8.65 -8.19
C TYR A 116 7.10 -9.72 -7.38
N ILE A 117 6.48 -10.89 -7.21
CA ILE A 117 7.07 -12.03 -6.47
C ILE A 117 8.37 -12.48 -7.15
N GLU A 118 8.36 -12.68 -8.46
CA GLU A 118 9.54 -13.08 -9.24
C GLU A 118 10.69 -12.07 -9.08
N ILE A 119 10.40 -10.77 -9.16
CA ILE A 119 11.42 -9.73 -9.00
C ILE A 119 11.97 -9.71 -7.57
N LYS A 120 11.10 -9.87 -6.56
CA LYS A 120 11.50 -9.94 -5.14
C LYS A 120 12.41 -11.14 -4.85
N HIS A 121 12.17 -12.30 -5.47
CA HIS A 121 12.94 -13.52 -5.27
C HIS A 121 14.32 -13.49 -5.96
N ASN A 122 14.48 -12.71 -7.03
CA ASN A 122 15.70 -12.64 -7.80
C ASN A 122 16.75 -11.73 -7.14
N LYS A 123 17.36 -12.22 -6.04
CA LYS A 123 18.30 -11.50 -5.13
C LYS A 123 19.44 -10.70 -5.79
N LYS A 124 19.76 -10.94 -7.07
CA LYS A 124 20.83 -10.24 -7.82
C LYS A 124 20.41 -8.87 -8.37
N ARG A 125 19.12 -8.57 -8.49
CA ARG A 125 18.61 -7.26 -8.91
C ARG A 125 17.70 -6.74 -7.80
N GLN A 126 18.26 -5.95 -6.89
CA GLN A 126 17.50 -5.38 -5.79
C GLN A 126 16.28 -4.61 -6.30
N ASN A 127 15.29 -4.41 -5.42
CA ASN A 127 14.18 -3.46 -5.56
C ASN A 127 14.57 -2.11 -6.23
N VAL A 128 15.84 -1.74 -6.18
CA VAL A 128 16.50 -0.65 -6.93
C VAL A 128 16.26 -0.70 -8.45
N LEU A 129 16.24 -1.85 -9.13
CA LEU A 129 16.02 -1.90 -10.59
C LEU A 129 14.54 -1.74 -10.97
N LEU A 130 13.66 -2.33 -10.19
CA LEU A 130 12.21 -2.17 -10.31
C LEU A 130 11.82 -0.71 -10.08
N ILE A 131 12.45 -0.10 -9.08
CA ILE A 131 12.29 1.32 -8.74
C ILE A 131 13.00 2.23 -9.75
N ALA A 132 14.19 1.90 -10.26
CA ALA A 132 14.93 2.74 -11.21
C ALA A 132 14.31 2.74 -12.61
N GLU A 133 13.78 1.61 -13.09
CA GLU A 133 13.01 1.56 -14.34
C GLU A 133 11.69 2.35 -14.20
N PHE A 134 11.01 2.18 -13.08
CA PHE A 134 9.76 2.89 -12.76
C PHE A 134 9.96 4.41 -12.61
N ILE A 135 10.96 4.83 -11.83
CA ILE A 135 11.26 6.25 -11.57
C ILE A 135 11.89 6.93 -12.77
N GLY A 136 12.66 6.22 -13.61
CA GLY A 136 13.12 6.76 -14.88
C GLY A 136 11.96 7.23 -15.76
N SER A 137 10.85 6.49 -15.74
CA SER A 137 9.59 6.83 -16.44
C SER A 137 8.80 7.94 -15.73
N PHE A 138 8.69 7.87 -14.39
CA PHE A 138 7.93 8.82 -13.56
C PHE A 138 8.57 10.22 -13.53
N CYS A 139 9.90 10.31 -13.44
CA CYS A 139 10.61 11.58 -13.50
C CYS A 139 10.59 12.17 -14.92
N GLY A 140 10.67 11.34 -15.97
CA GLY A 140 10.62 11.81 -17.36
C GLY A 140 9.31 12.51 -17.72
N THR A 141 8.18 12.01 -17.21
CA THR A 141 6.85 12.61 -17.42
C THR A 141 6.56 13.80 -16.50
N ALA A 142 7.06 13.79 -15.26
CA ALA A 142 6.94 14.94 -14.36
C ALA A 142 7.73 16.16 -14.87
N TYR A 143 8.96 15.97 -15.38
CA TYR A 143 9.77 17.06 -15.93
C TYR A 143 9.19 17.62 -17.24
N SER A 144 8.67 16.79 -18.14
CA SER A 144 8.08 17.26 -19.41
C SER A 144 6.78 18.05 -19.21
N THR A 145 6.02 17.73 -18.16
CA THR A 145 4.81 18.49 -17.81
C THR A 145 5.16 19.85 -17.20
N ILE A 146 6.29 19.95 -16.48
CA ILE A 146 6.76 21.22 -15.91
C ILE A 146 7.46 22.08 -16.96
N SER A 147 8.19 21.49 -17.92
CA SER A 147 8.88 22.23 -18.99
C SER A 147 7.95 22.80 -20.06
N ASN A 148 6.74 22.24 -20.22
CA ASN A 148 5.73 22.73 -21.16
C ASN A 148 4.80 23.81 -20.56
N VAL A 149 5.03 24.21 -19.31
CA VAL A 149 4.28 25.26 -18.60
C VAL A 149 5.15 26.51 -18.36
N VAL A 150 6.29 26.64 -19.06
CA VAL A 150 7.15 27.83 -19.07
C VAL A 150 7.22 28.43 -20.46
#